data_AF-A0A9P7RL76-F1
#
_entry.id   AF-A0A9P7RL76-F1
#
_cell.length_a   1.000
_cell.length_b   1.000
_cell.length_c   1.000
_cell.angle_alpha   90.00
_cell.angle_beta   90.00
_cell.angle_gamma   90.00
#
_symmetry.space_group_name_H-M   'P 1'
#
loop_
_entity.id
_entity.type
_entity.pdbx_description
1 polymer ?
#
loop_
_entity_poly.entity_id
_entity_poly.type
_entity_poly.pdbx_seq_one_letter_code
_entity_poly.pdbx_strand_id
1 'polypeptide(L)'
;MAPVDVIQGNGTYRIVNAKSQTLLDLSQGDQRSIIGWPRNDAANQHWTLLWAGNAWHIQSPSNGLYLGLGGSGTPGDGVPLIATAEPTTGWDIWQDNVNPEAYRIFIPNTFLNWDLWANGDATPGNPVTLWTSWSGIHQTWKFEPV
;
A
#
# COMPACT_ATOMS: atom_id res chain seq x y z
N MET A 1 21.89 -9.33 -17.20
CA MET A 1 20.66 -8.52 -17.33
C MET A 1 19.74 -8.90 -16.18
N ALA A 2 19.35 -7.93 -15.37
CA ALA A 2 18.23 -8.03 -14.43
C ALA A 2 17.50 -6.68 -14.51
N PRO A 3 16.17 -6.64 -14.68
CA PRO A 3 15.46 -5.37 -14.65
C PRO A 3 15.47 -4.88 -13.20
N VAL A 4 16.09 -3.72 -12.94
CA VAL A 4 15.78 -2.97 -11.73
C VAL A 4 14.55 -2.16 -12.10
N ASP A 5 13.37 -2.72 -11.86
CA ASP A 5 12.14 -1.93 -11.93
C ASP A 5 12.11 -1.00 -10.73
N VAL A 6 12.83 0.12 -10.88
CA VAL A 6 12.81 1.24 -9.96
C VAL A 6 11.38 1.76 -9.93
N ILE A 7 10.78 1.86 -8.75
CA ILE A 7 9.54 2.60 -8.54
C ILE A 7 9.74 4.02 -9.07
N GLN A 8 8.91 4.44 -10.03
CA GLN A 8 9.05 5.71 -10.72
C GLN A 8 7.96 6.70 -10.29
N GLY A 9 8.36 7.97 -10.20
CA GLY A 9 7.41 9.07 -10.12
C GLY A 9 6.44 9.06 -11.30
N ASN A 10 5.15 9.23 -11.00
CA ASN A 10 4.02 9.15 -11.92
C ASN A 10 3.77 7.77 -12.56
N GLY A 11 4.45 6.71 -12.09
CA GLY A 11 4.12 5.34 -12.50
C GLY A 11 2.84 4.85 -11.84
N THR A 12 2.03 4.07 -12.57
CA THR A 12 0.85 3.38 -12.04
C THR A 12 1.15 1.90 -11.88
N TYR A 13 0.79 1.35 -10.72
CA TYR A 13 1.13 -0.01 -10.32
C TYR A 13 -0.08 -0.76 -9.74
N ARG A 14 -0.04 -2.08 -9.88
CA ARG A 14 -0.72 -3.02 -9.00
C ARG A 14 0.22 -3.26 -7.81
N ILE A 15 -0.28 -3.07 -6.60
CA ILE A 15 0.52 -3.27 -5.39
C ILE A 15 0.06 -4.59 -4.76
N VAL A 16 0.91 -5.60 -4.79
CA VAL A 16 0.56 -6.99 -4.44
C VAL A 16 1.17 -7.34 -3.09
N ASN A 17 0.36 -7.84 -2.16
CA ASN A 17 0.89 -8.37 -0.90
C ASN A 17 1.70 -9.63 -1.18
N ALA A 18 2.96 -9.66 -0.74
CA ALA A 18 3.86 -10.76 -1.07
C ALA A 18 3.44 -12.09 -0.42
N LYS A 19 2.66 -12.08 0.67
CA LYS A 19 2.18 -13.29 1.33
C LYS A 19 0.88 -13.81 0.71
N SER A 20 -0.17 -12.99 0.71
CA SER A 20 -1.51 -13.43 0.31
C SER A 20 -1.70 -13.45 -1.21
N GLN A 21 -0.86 -12.75 -1.98
CA GLN A 21 -1.02 -12.48 -3.40
C GLN A 21 -2.30 -11.68 -3.74
N THR A 22 -2.97 -11.10 -2.74
CA THR A 22 -4.05 -10.13 -2.95
C THR A 22 -3.48 -8.75 -3.29
N LEU A 23 -4.24 -7.97 -4.04
CA LEU A 23 -3.88 -6.59 -4.39
C LEU A 23 -4.38 -5.64 -3.31
N LEU A 24 -3.66 -4.53 -3.16
CA LEU A 24 -4.15 -3.34 -2.50
C LEU A 24 -5.34 -2.80 -3.30
N ASP A 25 -6.51 -2.79 -2.69
CA ASP A 25 -7.78 -2.50 -3.36
C ASP A 25 -8.53 -1.41 -2.59
N LEU A 26 -9.02 -0.41 -3.32
CA LEU A 26 -10.02 0.52 -2.80
C LEU A 26 -11.40 -0.12 -2.87
N SER A 27 -11.95 -0.44 -1.70
CA SER A 27 -13.25 -1.09 -1.57
C SER A 27 -14.34 -0.32 -2.32
N GLN A 28 -14.98 -0.99 -3.28
CA GLN A 28 -16.12 -0.42 -4.00
C GLN A 28 -17.39 -0.33 -3.14
N GLY A 29 -17.46 -1.09 -2.04
CA GLY A 29 -18.63 -1.13 -1.16
C GLY A 29 -18.83 0.15 -0.36
N ASP A 30 -17.75 0.86 -0.01
CA ASP A 30 -17.79 2.11 0.77
C ASP A 30 -16.97 3.25 0.15
N GLN A 31 -16.24 3.00 -0.94
CA GLN A 31 -15.33 3.95 -1.60
C GLN A 31 -14.32 4.59 -0.64
N ARG A 32 -13.96 3.88 0.42
CA ARG A 32 -13.14 4.43 1.51
C ARG A 32 -12.13 3.42 2.05
N SER A 33 -12.53 2.19 2.31
CA SER A 33 -11.66 1.22 2.96
C SER A 33 -10.59 0.71 2.00
N ILE A 34 -9.36 0.52 2.50
CA ILE A 34 -8.27 -0.10 1.76
C ILE A 34 -8.09 -1.53 2.27
N ILE A 35 -8.25 -2.48 1.34
CA ILE A 35 -8.38 -3.90 1.65
C ILE A 35 -7.46 -4.73 0.77
N GLY A 36 -7.22 -5.98 1.19
CA GLY A 36 -6.71 -7.03 0.31
C GLY A 36 -7.85 -7.63 -0.50
N TRP A 37 -7.75 -7.61 -1.83
CA TRP A 37 -8.73 -8.24 -2.71
C TRP A 37 -8.06 -9.09 -3.81
N PRO A 38 -8.67 -10.21 -4.26
CA PRO A 38 -8.17 -10.96 -5.40
C PRO A 38 -8.06 -10.09 -6.66
N ARG A 39 -7.04 -10.36 -7.47
CA ARG A 39 -6.83 -9.64 -8.73
C ARG A 39 -8.05 -9.79 -9.65
N ASN A 40 -8.68 -8.68 -9.97
CA ASN A 40 -9.66 -8.55 -11.05
C ASN A 40 -9.27 -7.47 -12.06
N ASP A 41 -8.16 -6.77 -11.80
CA ASP A 41 -7.57 -5.73 -12.64
C ASP A 41 -8.48 -4.52 -12.91
N ALA A 42 -9.47 -4.31 -12.04
CA ALA A 42 -10.30 -3.12 -12.06
C ALA A 42 -9.51 -1.89 -11.59
N ALA A 43 -9.95 -0.69 -12.00
CA ALA A 43 -9.25 0.56 -11.73
C ALA A 43 -9.06 0.88 -10.22
N ASN A 44 -9.87 0.30 -9.34
CA ASN A 44 -9.72 0.41 -7.88
C ASN A 44 -8.56 -0.44 -7.30
N GLN A 45 -7.89 -1.24 -8.14
CA GLN A 45 -6.68 -2.02 -7.82
C GLN A 45 -5.39 -1.39 -8.38
N HIS A 46 -5.50 -0.20 -8.97
CA HIS A 46 -4.38 0.53 -9.56
C HIS A 46 -4.04 1.76 -8.72
N TRP A 47 -2.75 2.06 -8.62
CA TRP A 47 -2.24 3.12 -7.76
C TRP A 47 -1.11 3.89 -8.46
N THR A 48 -1.30 5.19 -8.61
CA THR A 48 -0.28 6.10 -9.15
C THR A 48 0.60 6.62 -8.01
N LEU A 49 1.91 6.51 -8.17
CA LEU A 49 2.89 7.00 -7.20
C LEU A 49 3.36 8.39 -7.57
N LEU A 50 3.20 9.33 -6.65
CA LEU A 50 3.49 10.75 -6.84
C LEU A 50 4.58 11.17 -5.85
N TRP A 51 5.76 11.53 -6.36
CA TRP A 51 6.86 12.00 -5.51
C TRP A 51 6.71 13.48 -5.17
N ALA A 52 6.63 13.82 -3.89
CA ALA A 52 6.47 15.19 -3.40
C ALA A 52 7.80 15.91 -3.07
N GLY A 53 8.94 15.27 -3.32
CA GLY A 53 10.27 15.80 -2.98
C GLY A 53 10.85 15.25 -1.67
N ASN A 54 10.00 14.83 -0.74
CA ASN A 54 10.40 14.27 0.56
C ASN A 54 9.67 12.97 0.94
N ALA A 55 8.53 12.68 0.33
CA ALA A 55 7.75 11.47 0.55
C ALA A 55 6.89 11.15 -0.69
N TRP A 56 6.37 9.93 -0.74
CA TRP A 56 5.41 9.50 -1.75
C TRP A 56 3.97 9.78 -1.33
N HIS A 57 3.16 10.25 -2.26
CA HIS A 57 1.71 10.15 -2.19
C HIS A 57 1.25 9.08 -3.17
N ILE A 58 0.20 8.36 -2.82
CA ILE A 58 -0.28 7.22 -3.59
C ILE A 58 -1.75 7.48 -3.89
N GLN A 59 -2.08 7.58 -5.17
CA GLN A 59 -3.38 8.06 -5.63
C GLN A 59 -4.09 6.98 -6.44
N SER A 60 -5.39 6.80 -6.23
CA SER A 60 -6.21 6.01 -7.15
C SER A 60 -6.43 6.82 -8.43
N PRO A 61 -6.03 6.31 -9.61
CA PRO A 61 -6.27 6.99 -10.88
C PRO A 61 -7.77 7.03 -11.25
N SER A 62 -8.59 6.21 -10.61
CA SER A 62 -10.03 6.07 -10.92
C SER A 62 -10.88 7.26 -10.43
N ASN A 63 -10.49 7.88 -9.31
CA ASN A 63 -11.29 8.89 -8.64
C ASN A 63 -10.45 10.01 -7.98
N GLY A 64 -9.11 9.94 -8.10
CA GLY A 64 -8.21 10.96 -7.58
C GLY A 64 -8.00 10.92 -6.05
N LEU A 65 -8.59 9.95 -5.34
CA LEU A 65 -8.41 9.81 -3.90
C LEU A 65 -7.01 9.30 -3.56
N TYR A 66 -6.50 9.67 -2.39
CA TYR A 66 -5.17 9.33 -1.91
C TYR A 66 -5.22 8.28 -0.80
N LEU A 67 -4.19 7.47 -0.69
CA LEU A 67 -3.99 6.62 0.48
C LEU A 67 -3.58 7.45 1.69
N GLY A 68 -4.36 7.33 2.75
CA GLY A 68 -4.11 7.94 4.04
C GLY A 68 -4.49 7.03 5.20
N LEU A 69 -4.51 7.61 6.40
CA LEU A 69 -4.81 6.90 7.64
C LEU A 69 -6.24 7.13 8.11
N GLY A 70 -6.88 6.06 8.58
CA GLY A 70 -8.16 6.12 9.25
C GLY A 70 -8.07 6.60 10.69
N GLY A 71 -9.23 6.63 11.38
CA GLY A 71 -9.32 7.11 12.75
C GLY A 71 -9.04 8.61 12.87
N SER A 72 -8.19 9.00 13.83
CA SER A 72 -7.76 10.39 14.04
C SER A 72 -6.63 10.83 13.10
N GLY A 73 -6.16 9.96 12.21
CA GLY A 73 -4.96 10.21 11.39
C GLY A 73 -3.64 10.05 12.14
N THR A 74 -3.68 9.64 13.42
CA THR A 74 -2.49 9.34 14.22
C THR A 74 -1.96 7.94 13.86
N PRO A 75 -0.69 7.79 13.44
CA PRO A 75 -0.09 6.48 13.19
C PRO A 75 -0.03 5.61 14.45
N GLY A 76 -0.30 4.31 14.30
CA GLY A 76 -0.18 3.31 15.37
C GLY A 76 -0.54 1.91 14.87
N ASP A 77 -0.20 0.88 15.63
CA ASP A 77 -0.55 -0.50 15.29
C ASP A 77 -2.07 -0.66 15.16
N GLY A 78 -2.50 -1.34 14.09
CA GLY A 78 -3.89 -1.60 13.76
C GLY A 78 -4.64 -0.42 13.14
N VAL A 79 -4.01 0.75 12.97
CA VAL A 79 -4.64 1.88 12.29
C VAL A 79 -4.90 1.53 10.82
N PRO A 80 -6.15 1.54 10.33
CA PRO A 80 -6.45 1.14 8.96
C PRO A 80 -6.00 2.19 7.96
N LEU A 81 -5.63 1.74 6.76
CA LEU A 81 -5.52 2.62 5.60
C LEU A 81 -6.91 2.93 5.06
N ILE A 82 -7.11 4.17 4.62
CA ILE A 82 -8.33 4.64 3.97
C ILE A 82 -8.00 5.50 2.76
N ALA A 83 -8.98 5.69 1.88
CA ALA A 83 -8.96 6.72 0.86
C ALA A 83 -9.34 8.10 1.45
N THR A 84 -8.58 9.13 1.10
CA THR A 84 -8.78 10.52 1.51
C THR A 84 -8.86 11.44 0.29
N ALA A 85 -9.61 12.53 0.39
CA ALA A 85 -9.75 13.50 -0.71
C ALA A 85 -8.44 14.27 -0.98
N GLU A 86 -7.64 14.48 0.06
CA GLU A 86 -6.37 15.20 0.02
C GLU A 86 -5.20 14.29 0.40
N PRO A 87 -3.96 14.58 -0.06
CA PRO A 87 -2.76 13.80 0.26
C PRO A 87 -2.26 14.07 1.70
N THR A 88 -3.05 13.66 2.70
CA THR A 88 -2.78 13.95 4.11
C THR A 88 -1.66 13.10 4.71
N THR A 89 -1.25 12.02 4.03
CA THR A 89 -0.20 11.10 4.49
C THR A 89 0.87 10.97 3.40
N GLY A 90 2.13 11.20 3.79
CA GLY A 90 3.30 10.87 2.98
C GLY A 90 3.86 9.50 3.39
N TRP A 91 4.44 8.78 2.43
CA TRP A 91 4.95 7.43 2.61
C TRP A 91 6.42 7.34 2.21
N ASP A 92 7.21 6.63 3.02
CA ASP A 92 8.53 6.18 2.62
C ASP A 92 8.42 4.78 2.01
N ILE A 93 9.04 4.55 0.85
CA ILE A 93 9.04 3.24 0.20
C ILE A 93 10.47 2.73 0.14
N TRP A 94 10.74 1.63 0.84
CA TRP A 94 12.06 1.02 0.92
C TRP A 94 12.01 -0.40 0.37
N GLN A 95 13.02 -0.77 -0.41
CA GLN A 95 13.20 -2.16 -0.83
C GLN A 95 13.41 -3.04 0.40
N ASP A 96 12.76 -4.21 0.44
CA ASP A 96 12.92 -5.15 1.53
C ASP A 96 14.34 -5.74 1.51
N ASN A 97 14.94 -5.87 2.70
CA ASN A 97 16.31 -6.30 2.86
C ASN A 97 16.49 -7.82 2.74
N VAL A 98 15.41 -8.59 2.79
CA VAL A 98 15.42 -10.06 2.64
C VAL A 98 15.02 -10.45 1.22
N ASN A 99 13.96 -9.84 0.69
CA ASN A 99 13.50 -10.05 -0.68
C ASN A 99 13.62 -8.77 -1.51
N PRO A 100 14.63 -8.64 -2.38
CA PRO A 100 14.82 -7.44 -3.19
C PRO A 100 13.71 -7.22 -4.24
N GLU A 101 12.84 -8.19 -4.51
CA GLU A 101 11.66 -7.98 -5.37
C GLU A 101 10.47 -7.34 -4.63
N ALA A 102 10.56 -7.22 -3.29
CA ALA A 102 9.52 -6.67 -2.46
C ALA A 102 9.97 -5.37 -1.80
N TYR A 103 8.98 -4.64 -1.30
CA TYR A 103 9.14 -3.34 -0.69
C TYR A 103 8.34 -3.30 0.61
N ARG A 104 8.71 -2.36 1.47
CA ARG A 104 7.96 -1.98 2.66
C ARG A 104 7.60 -0.50 2.54
N ILE A 105 6.36 -0.18 2.88
CA ILE A 105 5.82 1.17 2.81
C ILE A 105 5.60 1.65 4.24
N PHE A 106 6.35 2.68 4.66
CA PHE A 106 6.41 3.18 6.03
C PHE A 106 5.79 4.56 6.18
N ILE A 107 5.31 4.83 7.39
CA ILE A 107 5.16 6.21 7.85
C ILE A 107 6.56 6.80 8.07
N PRO A 108 6.90 7.95 7.46
CA PRO A 108 8.23 8.53 7.54
C PRO A 108 8.73 8.72 8.98
N ASN A 109 9.99 8.38 9.22
CA ASN A 109 10.64 8.46 10.54
C ASN A 109 10.01 7.59 11.63
N THR A 110 9.34 6.49 11.27
CA THR A 110 8.79 5.52 12.23
C THR A 110 9.15 4.09 11.83
N PHE A 111 8.80 3.12 12.68
CA PHE A 111 8.84 1.69 12.35
C PHE A 111 7.48 1.14 11.91
N LEU A 112 6.46 1.99 11.70
CA LEU A 112 5.13 1.57 11.30
C LEU A 112 5.07 1.43 9.77
N ASN A 113 4.76 0.24 9.29
CA ASN A 113 4.58 -0.04 7.87
C ASN A 113 3.24 -0.69 7.56
N TRP A 114 2.93 -0.81 6.27
CA TRP A 114 1.72 -1.48 5.82
C TRP A 114 1.74 -2.97 6.15
N ASP A 115 0.63 -3.46 6.66
CA ASP A 115 0.41 -4.81 7.14
C ASP A 115 -0.96 -5.28 6.64
N LEU A 116 -1.00 -6.40 5.92
CA LEU A 116 -2.28 -7.07 5.64
C LEU A 116 -2.71 -7.86 6.88
N TRP A 117 -3.93 -7.56 7.37
CA TRP A 117 -4.49 -8.07 8.61
C TRP A 117 -4.38 -9.60 8.81
N ALA A 118 -4.41 -10.02 10.09
CA ALA A 118 -4.37 -11.41 10.52
C ALA A 118 -3.17 -12.20 9.96
N ASN A 119 -2.00 -11.57 9.97
CA ASN A 119 -0.77 -12.10 9.40
C ASN A 119 -0.86 -12.33 7.88
N GLY A 120 -1.59 -11.51 7.13
CA GLY A 120 -1.78 -11.66 5.68
C GLY A 120 -2.72 -12.77 5.29
N ASP A 121 -3.87 -12.86 5.99
CA ASP A 121 -4.96 -13.72 5.57
C ASP A 121 -5.53 -13.24 4.22
N ALA A 122 -5.60 -14.15 3.25
CA ALA A 122 -6.04 -13.89 1.89
C ALA A 122 -7.56 -13.76 1.74
N THR A 123 -8.34 -13.88 2.83
CA THR A 123 -9.79 -13.65 2.80
C THR A 123 -10.10 -12.26 2.21
N PRO A 124 -10.87 -12.18 1.10
CA PRO A 124 -11.18 -10.92 0.44
C PRO A 124 -11.86 -9.94 1.40
N GLY A 125 -11.38 -8.69 1.42
CA GLY A 125 -11.93 -7.65 2.29
C GLY A 125 -11.18 -7.47 3.61
N ASN A 126 -10.19 -8.31 3.91
CA ASN A 126 -9.31 -8.08 5.06
C ASN A 126 -8.62 -6.71 4.93
N PRO A 127 -8.61 -5.89 6.00
CA PRO A 127 -8.08 -4.54 5.92
C PRO A 127 -6.56 -4.55 5.79
N VAL A 128 -6.05 -3.50 5.14
CA VAL A 128 -4.63 -3.14 5.26
C VAL A 128 -4.51 -2.10 6.36
N THR A 129 -3.64 -2.38 7.33
CA THR A 129 -3.41 -1.54 8.50
C THR A 129 -1.94 -1.11 8.59
N LEU A 130 -1.64 -0.21 9.51
CA LEU A 130 -0.28 -0.03 10.00
C LEU A 130 0.06 -1.08 11.06
N TRP A 131 1.31 -1.50 11.07
CA TRP A 131 1.85 -2.30 12.17
C TRP A 131 3.35 -2.05 12.31
N THR A 132 3.87 -2.21 13.52
CA THR A 132 5.30 -2.09 13.80
C THR A 132 6.04 -3.18 13.02
N SER A 133 7.03 -2.77 12.24
CA SER A 133 7.71 -3.65 11.30
C SER A 133 8.43 -4.80 12.00
N TRP A 134 8.30 -5.99 11.43
CA TRP A 134 9.01 -7.21 11.82
C TRP A 134 9.22 -8.10 10.59
N SER A 135 9.73 -9.32 10.78
CA SER A 135 10.03 -10.26 9.68
C SER A 135 8.79 -10.86 8.97
N GLY A 136 7.60 -10.29 9.17
CA GLY A 136 6.36 -10.76 8.55
C GLY A 136 6.30 -10.46 7.05
N ILE A 137 6.13 -11.50 6.21
CA ILE A 137 6.01 -11.36 4.74
C ILE A 137 4.76 -10.57 4.34
N HIS A 138 3.70 -10.62 5.15
CA HIS A 138 2.46 -9.86 4.94
C HIS A 138 2.64 -8.35 5.10
N GLN A 139 3.82 -7.90 5.53
CA GLN A 139 4.21 -6.49 5.56
C GLN A 139 5.08 -6.08 4.37
N THR A 140 5.24 -6.97 3.39
CA THR A 140 6.04 -6.74 2.18
C THR A 140 5.16 -6.80 0.94
N TRP A 141 5.49 -5.97 -0.04
CA TRP A 141 4.61 -5.67 -1.17
C TRP A 141 5.42 -5.60 -2.47
N LYS A 142 4.89 -6.16 -3.55
CA LYS A 142 5.48 -6.04 -4.90
C LYS A 142 4.74 -4.96 -5.68
N PHE A 143 5.48 -4.23 -6.51
CA PHE A 143 4.92 -3.22 -7.41
C PHE A 143 5.01 -3.75 -8.84
N GLU A 144 3.87 -4.10 -9.43
CA GLU A 144 3.78 -4.53 -10.82
C GLU A 144 3.25 -3.37 -11.67
N PRO A 145 3.97 -2.88 -12.69
CA PRO A 145 3.46 -1.84 -13.59
C PRO A 145 2.10 -2.24 -14.19
N VAL A 146 1.19 -1.26 -14.32
CA VAL A 146 -0.14 -1.48 -14.93
C VAL A 146 -0.06 -1.73 -16.42
#